data_AF-A0A0C2FGN2-F1
#
_entry.id   AF-A0A0C2FGN2-F1
#
_cell.length_a   1.000
_cell.length_b   1.000
_cell.length_c   1.000
_cell.angle_alpha   90.00
_cell.angle_beta   90.00
_cell.angle_gamma   90.00
#
_symmetry.space_group_name_H-M   'P 1'
#
loop_
_entity.id
_entity.type
_entity.pdbx_description
1 polymer ?
#
loop_
_entity_poly.entity_id
_entity_poly.type
_entity_poly.pdbx_seq_one_letter_code
_entity_poly.pdbx_strand_id
1 'polypeptide(L)'
;MKGRFPVIWLRDCSPDPVTYSVGPAMIARNLTMNEFDVEQSPKDVRFENDELVIDWEDTQSRFDSTWLRIRNPSDEKATDLRRRVYLFPERTWGKDEIETRLKKFDHNAVMNDDKTLHDFLEAVCMDGIAVIQNGPTGTRRAVPDIGERIGLIHNTHFG
;
A
#
# COMPACT_ATOMS: atom_id res chain seq x y z
N MET A 1 7.51 -20.43 13.94
CA MET A 1 7.53 -19.08 14.57
C MET A 1 6.22 -18.91 15.34
N LYS A 2 6.23 -18.32 16.54
CA LYS A 2 5.00 -18.03 17.29
C LYS A 2 4.65 -16.55 17.11
N GLY A 3 3.40 -16.23 16.78
CA GLY A 3 2.91 -14.85 16.71
C GLY A 3 2.11 -14.48 17.96
N ARG A 4 2.24 -13.23 18.42
CA ARG A 4 1.40 -12.63 19.46
C ARG A 4 0.53 -11.55 18.82
N PHE A 5 -0.77 -11.69 19.00
CA PHE A 5 -1.77 -10.80 18.42
C PHE A 5 -2.58 -10.20 19.56
N PRO A 6 -2.65 -8.87 19.71
CA PRO A 6 -3.59 -8.26 20.64
C PRO A 6 -5.01 -8.66 20.25
N VAL A 7 -5.81 -9.13 21.22
CA VAL A 7 -7.19 -9.56 21.00
C VAL A 7 -8.01 -8.44 20.35
N ILE A 8 -7.86 -7.22 20.86
CA ILE A 8 -8.60 -6.08 20.32
C ILE A 8 -8.19 -5.72 18.89
N TRP A 9 -6.92 -5.93 18.53
CA TRP A 9 -6.44 -5.74 17.15
C TRP A 9 -7.09 -6.76 16.19
N LEU A 10 -7.25 -8.01 16.64
CA LEU A 10 -7.97 -9.02 15.85
C LEU A 10 -9.43 -8.60 15.67
N ARG A 11 -10.13 -8.17 16.73
CA ARG A 11 -11.51 -7.69 16.62
C ARG A 11 -11.63 -6.50 15.67
N ASP A 12 -10.69 -5.56 15.75
CA ASP A 12 -10.68 -4.36 14.91
C ASP A 12 -10.41 -4.66 13.43
N CYS A 13 -9.58 -5.67 13.15
CA CYS A 13 -9.24 -6.10 11.80
C CYS A 13 -10.10 -7.28 11.31
N SER A 14 -11.19 -7.61 11.99
CA SER A 14 -12.04 -8.75 11.65
C SER A 14 -12.56 -8.64 10.22
N PRO A 15 -12.42 -9.68 9.37
CA PRO A 15 -12.89 -9.63 7.98
C PRO A 15 -14.39 -9.88 7.83
N ASP A 16 -15.14 -9.89 8.93
CA ASP A 16 -16.58 -10.11 8.91
C ASP A 16 -17.35 -8.88 8.38
N PRO A 17 -18.55 -9.08 7.80
CA PRO A 17 -19.32 -7.99 7.19
C PRO A 17 -19.74 -6.86 8.13
N VAL A 18 -19.80 -7.10 9.46
CA VAL A 18 -20.12 -6.05 10.42
C VAL A 18 -18.92 -5.10 10.57
N THR A 19 -17.70 -5.63 10.50
CA THR A 19 -16.47 -4.86 10.68
C THR A 19 -15.97 -4.25 9.38
N TYR A 20 -16.02 -4.99 8.27
CA TYR A 20 -15.51 -4.56 6.97
C TYR A 20 -16.50 -4.81 5.84
N SER A 21 -16.57 -3.84 4.94
CA SER A 21 -17.13 -4.04 3.59
C SER A 21 -16.00 -4.39 2.64
N VAL A 22 -15.96 -5.65 2.20
CA VAL A 22 -14.96 -6.16 1.25
C VAL A 22 -15.64 -6.44 -0.08
N GLY A 23 -15.31 -5.66 -1.10
CA GLY A 23 -15.83 -5.81 -2.45
C GLY A 23 -14.78 -5.45 -3.51
N PRO A 24 -15.08 -5.68 -4.80
CA PRO A 24 -14.14 -5.41 -5.89
C PRO A 24 -13.83 -3.91 -6.02
N ALA A 25 -14.74 -3.04 -5.61
CA ALA A 25 -14.58 -1.59 -5.68
C ALA A 25 -13.98 -0.97 -4.40
N MET A 26 -14.11 -1.63 -3.25
CA MET A 26 -13.67 -1.06 -1.97
C MET A 26 -13.38 -2.12 -0.92
N ILE A 27 -12.38 -1.83 -0.08
CA ILE A 27 -12.14 -2.52 1.18
C ILE A 27 -12.12 -1.43 2.25
N ALA A 28 -13.18 -1.37 3.06
CA ALA A 28 -13.36 -0.29 4.04
C ALA A 28 -13.87 -0.82 5.37
N ARG A 29 -13.39 -0.24 6.47
CA ARG A 29 -13.87 -0.50 7.82
C ARG A 29 -15.21 0.21 8.02
N ASN A 30 -16.20 -0.52 8.51
CA ASN A 30 -17.56 -0.02 8.77
C ASN A 30 -17.68 0.60 10.16
N LEU A 31 -16.92 0.10 11.14
CA LEU A 31 -17.00 0.53 12.54
C LEU A 31 -16.38 1.90 12.77
N THR A 32 -17.12 2.77 13.46
CA THR A 32 -16.57 4.02 13.98
C THR A 32 -15.91 3.80 15.34
N MET A 33 -14.99 4.68 15.75
CA MET A 33 -14.35 4.57 17.06
C MET A 33 -15.33 4.77 18.23
N ASN A 34 -16.46 5.43 18.01
CA ASN A 34 -17.49 5.61 19.04
C ASN A 34 -18.34 4.35 19.28
N GLU A 35 -18.45 3.49 18.28
CA GLU A 35 -19.24 2.25 18.34
C GLU A 35 -18.38 1.03 18.64
N PHE A 36 -17.06 1.16 18.51
CA PHE A 36 -16.12 0.08 18.73
C PHE A 36 -15.84 -0.11 20.22
N ASP A 37 -16.40 -1.17 20.81
CA ASP A 37 -16.08 -1.57 22.18
C ASP A 37 -14.65 -2.15 22.26
N VAL A 38 -13.78 -1.45 22.97
CA VAL A 38 -12.35 -1.78 23.15
C VAL A 38 -12.09 -2.87 24.18
N GLU A 39 -13.07 -3.18 25.03
CA GLU A 39 -12.96 -4.15 26.13
C GLU A 39 -13.57 -5.52 25.75
N GLN A 40 -13.91 -5.72 24.48
CA GLN A 40 -14.44 -6.99 23.96
C GLN A 40 -13.47 -8.15 24.22
N SER A 41 -14.03 -9.27 24.68
CA SER A 41 -13.31 -10.53 24.89
C SER A 41 -13.94 -11.64 24.05
N PRO A 42 -13.14 -12.58 23.51
CA PRO A 42 -13.67 -13.69 22.73
C PRO A 42 -14.39 -14.69 23.64
N LYS A 43 -15.51 -15.24 23.15
CA LYS A 43 -16.21 -16.38 23.77
C LYS A 43 -15.47 -17.68 23.55
N ASP A 44 -14.95 -17.88 22.33
CA ASP A 44 -14.19 -19.06 21.95
C ASP A 44 -13.11 -18.69 20.91
N VAL A 45 -12.03 -19.47 20.91
CA VAL A 45 -10.92 -19.33 19.96
C VAL A 45 -10.46 -20.71 19.55
N ARG A 46 -10.49 -20.98 18.24
CA ARG A 46 -10.12 -22.29 17.70
C ARG A 46 -9.47 -22.18 16.33
N PHE A 47 -8.88 -23.28 15.88
CA PHE A 47 -8.36 -23.42 14.53
C PHE A 47 -9.25 -24.37 13.73
N GLU A 48 -9.69 -23.94 12.55
CA GLU A 48 -10.48 -24.74 11.63
C GLU A 48 -9.99 -24.49 10.21
N ASN A 49 -9.73 -25.53 9.42
CA ASN A 49 -9.39 -25.41 7.99
C ASN A 49 -8.27 -24.39 7.66
N ASP A 50 -7.20 -24.34 8.47
CA ASP A 50 -6.10 -23.36 8.36
C ASP A 50 -6.48 -21.89 8.62
N GLU A 51 -7.62 -21.68 9.28
CA GLU A 51 -8.07 -20.38 9.75
C GLU A 51 -8.06 -20.31 11.27
N LEU A 52 -7.76 -19.13 11.81
CA LEU A 52 -8.09 -18.78 13.19
C LEU A 52 -9.54 -18.32 13.23
N VAL A 53 -10.37 -19.05 13.96
CA VAL A 53 -11.79 -18.72 14.18
C VAL A 53 -11.96 -18.16 15.59
N ILE A 54 -12.59 -17.00 15.69
CA ILE A 54 -12.86 -16.33 16.96
C ILE A 54 -14.35 -16.00 17.03
N ASP A 55 -15.02 -16.53 18.03
CA ASP A 55 -16.42 -16.18 18.30
C ASP A 55 -16.47 -15.03 19.30
N TRP A 56 -17.16 -13.96 18.92
CA TRP A 56 -17.45 -12.80 19.77
C TRP A 56 -18.90 -12.87 20.26
N GLU A 57 -19.37 -11.84 20.96
CA GLU A 57 -20.77 -11.79 21.41
C GLU A 57 -21.76 -11.89 20.24
N ASP A 58 -21.53 -11.07 19.21
CA ASP A 58 -22.49 -10.83 18.11
C ASP A 58 -21.99 -11.23 16.72
N THR A 59 -20.72 -11.62 16.58
CA THR A 59 -20.12 -11.94 15.27
C THR A 59 -19.01 -12.99 15.40
N GLN A 60 -18.55 -13.49 14.26
CA GLN A 60 -17.43 -14.44 14.16
C GLN A 60 -16.38 -13.87 13.23
N SER A 61 -15.12 -13.87 13.68
CA SER A 61 -13.97 -13.59 12.82
C SER A 61 -13.37 -14.89 12.30
N ARG A 62 -13.00 -14.91 11.02
CA ARG A 62 -12.20 -15.98 10.42
C ARG A 62 -10.98 -15.38 9.74
N PHE A 63 -9.79 -15.70 10.25
CA PHE A 63 -8.54 -15.19 9.69
C PHE A 63 -7.76 -16.31 9.03
N ASP A 64 -7.50 -16.15 7.73
CA ASP A 64 -6.53 -16.97 7.00
C ASP A 64 -5.13 -16.91 7.66
N SER A 65 -4.46 -18.06 7.74
CA SER A 65 -3.13 -18.19 8.35
C SER A 65 -2.06 -17.33 7.65
N THR A 66 -2.19 -17.13 6.34
CA THR A 66 -1.29 -16.29 5.54
C THR A 66 -1.52 -14.81 5.81
N TRP A 67 -2.77 -14.38 5.95
CA TRP A 67 -3.12 -13.02 6.36
C TRP A 67 -2.51 -12.69 7.72
N LEU A 68 -2.67 -13.57 8.72
CA LEU A 68 -2.10 -13.40 10.06
C LEU A 68 -0.57 -13.35 10.03
N ARG A 69 0.07 -14.20 9.23
CA ARG A 69 1.53 -14.24 9.10
C ARG A 69 2.08 -12.94 8.53
N ILE A 70 1.48 -12.42 7.46
CA ILE A 70 1.94 -11.19 6.78
C ILE A 70 1.71 -9.94 7.65
N ARG A 71 0.68 -9.96 8.50
CA ARG A 71 0.28 -8.83 9.35
C ARG A 71 0.63 -9.00 10.83
N ASN A 72 1.44 -10.00 11.17
CA ASN A 72 1.82 -10.26 12.55
C ASN A 72 2.46 -9.01 13.20
N PRO A 73 1.83 -8.43 14.24
CA PRO A 73 2.35 -7.24 14.91
C PRO A 73 3.63 -7.51 15.71
N SER A 74 3.82 -8.74 16.16
CA SER A 74 4.97 -9.17 16.96
C SER A 74 6.16 -9.67 16.14
N ASP A 75 6.03 -9.72 14.81
CA ASP A 75 7.10 -10.16 13.91
C ASP A 75 7.78 -8.95 13.26
N GLU A 76 9.09 -8.80 13.52
CA GLU A 76 9.92 -7.75 12.94
C GLU A 76 9.97 -7.84 11.41
N LYS A 77 10.02 -9.05 10.83
CA LYS A 77 10.04 -9.21 9.38
C LYS A 77 8.73 -8.77 8.74
N ALA A 78 7.61 -9.14 9.37
CA ALA A 78 6.30 -8.67 8.93
C ALA A 78 6.20 -7.14 9.04
N THR A 79 6.77 -6.55 10.09
CA THR A 79 6.84 -5.11 10.28
C THR A 79 7.69 -4.42 9.19
N ASP A 80 8.86 -4.97 8.87
CA ASP A 80 9.72 -4.46 7.80
C ASP A 80 9.05 -4.56 6.43
N LEU A 81 8.38 -5.69 6.14
CA LEU A 81 7.63 -5.86 4.90
C LEU A 81 6.50 -4.84 4.76
N ARG A 82 5.75 -4.56 5.85
CA ARG A 82 4.72 -3.50 5.84
C ARG A 82 5.32 -2.12 5.58
N ARG A 83 6.50 -1.83 6.14
CA ARG A 83 7.20 -0.56 5.90
C ARG A 83 7.64 -0.39 4.46
N ARG A 84 7.98 -1.47 3.74
CA ARG A 84 8.36 -1.45 2.32
C ARG A 84 7.22 -1.13 1.35
N VAL A 85 5.96 -1.21 1.78
CA VAL A 85 4.81 -0.76 0.96
C VAL A 85 4.92 0.73 0.68
N TYR A 86 5.48 1.47 1.63
CA TYR A 86 5.97 2.81 1.40
C TYR A 86 7.39 2.68 0.86
N LEU A 87 7.71 3.37 -0.24
CA LEU A 87 9.02 3.28 -0.93
C LEU A 87 10.13 3.93 -0.08
N PHE A 88 10.44 3.30 1.05
CA PHE A 88 11.47 3.66 2.01
C PHE A 88 12.53 2.55 2.11
N PRO A 89 13.80 2.90 2.40
CA PRO A 89 14.29 4.26 2.62
C PRO A 89 14.60 4.99 1.32
N GLU A 90 14.23 6.27 1.27
CA GLU A 90 14.72 7.22 0.27
C GLU A 90 16.26 7.28 0.36
N ARG A 91 16.94 7.17 -0.78
CA ARG A 91 18.41 7.25 -0.79
C ARG A 91 18.83 8.69 -0.97
N THR A 92 19.37 9.32 0.08
CA THR A 92 20.01 10.63 -0.05
C THR A 92 21.17 10.56 -1.04
N TRP A 93 21.44 11.66 -1.75
CA TRP A 93 22.54 11.73 -2.69
C TRP A 93 23.19 13.11 -2.75
N GLY A 94 24.49 13.11 -3.01
CA GLY A 94 25.25 14.28 -3.47
C GLY A 94 25.35 14.33 -5.01
N LYS A 95 26.06 15.34 -5.52
CA LYS A 95 26.28 15.53 -6.97
C LYS A 95 26.84 14.28 -7.65
N ASP A 96 27.97 13.77 -7.15
CA ASP A 96 28.68 12.67 -7.79
C ASP A 96 27.84 11.38 -7.81
N GLU A 97 27.02 11.16 -6.79
CA GLU A 97 26.15 9.98 -6.69
C GLU A 97 25.00 10.05 -7.68
N ILE A 98 24.31 11.19 -7.79
CA ILE A 98 23.18 11.32 -8.71
C ILE A 98 23.63 11.32 -10.17
N GLU A 99 24.78 11.92 -10.50
CA GLU A 99 25.31 11.93 -11.86
C GLU A 99 25.56 10.51 -12.40
N THR A 100 25.96 9.56 -11.54
CA THR A 100 26.21 8.18 -11.94
C THR A 100 24.95 7.32 -12.10
N ARG A 101 23.85 7.66 -11.43
CA ARG A 101 22.66 6.80 -11.35
C ARG A 101 21.35 7.43 -11.80
N LEU A 102 21.35 8.72 -12.17
CA LEU A 102 20.17 9.42 -12.65
C LEU A 102 19.51 8.64 -13.78
N LYS A 103 18.37 8.03 -13.49
CA LYS A 103 17.66 7.21 -14.46
C LYS A 103 17.02 8.09 -15.53
N LYS A 104 17.17 7.65 -16.77
CA LYS A 104 16.62 8.32 -17.95
C LYS A 104 15.76 7.33 -18.72
N PHE A 105 14.57 7.77 -19.12
CA PHE A 105 13.57 6.94 -19.77
C PHE A 105 13.13 7.58 -21.09
N ASP A 106 12.80 6.76 -22.08
CA ASP A 106 12.24 7.25 -23.33
C ASP A 106 10.75 7.60 -23.16
N HIS A 107 10.33 8.75 -23.71
CA HIS A 107 8.94 9.21 -23.62
C HIS A 107 7.95 8.19 -24.18
N ASN A 108 8.20 7.62 -25.36
CA ASN A 108 7.28 6.68 -25.98
C ASN A 108 7.15 5.39 -25.15
N ALA A 109 8.24 4.94 -24.54
CA ALA A 109 8.22 3.79 -23.65
C ALA A 109 7.42 4.07 -22.36
N VAL A 110 7.63 5.22 -21.70
CA VAL A 110 6.86 5.59 -20.50
C VAL A 110 5.36 5.66 -20.78
N MET A 111 4.98 6.18 -21.94
CA MET A 111 3.57 6.34 -22.30
C MET A 111 2.87 5.01 -22.62
N ASN A 112 3.59 4.02 -23.15
CA ASN A 112 2.98 2.82 -23.74
C ASN A 112 3.37 1.48 -23.10
N ASP A 113 4.32 1.46 -22.16
CA ASP A 113 4.76 0.24 -21.48
C ASP A 113 4.65 0.38 -19.94
N ASP A 114 3.84 -0.48 -19.32
CA ASP A 114 3.61 -0.48 -17.87
C ASP A 114 4.89 -0.76 -17.09
N LYS A 115 5.79 -1.60 -17.62
CA LYS A 115 7.05 -1.89 -16.94
C LYS A 115 7.93 -0.64 -16.90
N THR A 116 8.05 0.07 -18.03
CA THR A 116 8.82 1.32 -18.09
C THR A 116 8.20 2.40 -17.21
N LEU A 117 6.87 2.53 -17.19
CA LEU A 117 6.20 3.45 -16.27
C LEU A 117 6.50 3.10 -14.80
N HIS A 118 6.38 1.83 -14.42
CA HIS A 118 6.72 1.35 -13.08
C HIS A 118 8.15 1.74 -12.71
N ASP A 119 9.13 1.44 -13.57
CA ASP A 119 10.54 1.73 -13.28
C ASP A 119 10.82 3.23 -13.19
N PHE A 120 10.11 4.06 -13.95
CA PHE A 120 10.15 5.52 -13.85
C PHE A 120 9.61 6.02 -12.50
N LEU A 121 8.42 5.56 -12.09
CA LEU A 121 7.81 5.94 -10.81
C LEU A 121 8.65 5.46 -9.63
N GLU A 122 9.19 4.24 -9.69
CA GLU A 122 10.12 3.71 -8.69
C GLU A 122 11.37 4.60 -8.59
N ALA A 123 11.94 5.03 -9.72
CA ALA A 123 13.08 5.95 -9.72
C ALA A 123 12.77 7.28 -9.04
N VAL A 124 11.61 7.88 -9.34
CA VAL A 124 11.16 9.11 -8.70
C VAL A 124 10.99 8.91 -7.19
N CYS A 125 10.42 7.79 -6.75
CA CYS A 125 10.25 7.53 -5.32
C CYS A 125 11.57 7.22 -4.58
N MET A 126 12.51 6.50 -5.22
CA MET A 126 13.76 6.09 -4.58
C MET A 126 14.83 7.18 -4.59
N ASP A 127 14.94 7.93 -5.70
CA ASP A 127 15.95 8.95 -5.93
C ASP A 127 15.38 10.38 -5.86
N GLY A 128 14.06 10.57 -5.77
CA GLY A 128 13.43 11.89 -5.76
C GLY A 128 13.39 12.57 -7.14
N ILE A 129 14.07 12.01 -8.16
CA ILE A 129 14.14 12.57 -9.51
C ILE A 129 14.44 11.50 -10.56
N ALA A 130 13.86 11.67 -11.75
CA ALA A 130 14.18 10.93 -12.97
C ALA A 130 13.95 11.82 -14.20
N VAL A 131 14.52 11.46 -15.35
CA VAL A 131 14.39 12.25 -16.59
C VAL A 131 13.66 11.45 -17.65
N ILE A 132 12.67 12.07 -18.28
CA ILE A 132 12.06 11.55 -19.51
C ILE A 132 12.71 12.28 -20.70
N GLN A 133 13.25 11.52 -21.64
CA GLN A 133 13.94 11.99 -22.84
C GLN A 133 13.09 11.72 -24.10
N ASN A 134 13.47 12.35 -25.22
CA ASN A 134 12.82 12.19 -26.52
C ASN A 134 11.32 12.50 -26.51
N GLY A 135 10.91 13.42 -25.64
CA GLY A 135 9.53 13.92 -25.60
C GLY A 135 9.17 14.73 -26.85
N PRO A 136 7.87 14.88 -27.15
CA PRO A 136 7.41 15.62 -28.31
C PRO A 136 7.77 17.11 -28.18
N THR A 137 8.28 17.69 -29.26
CA THR A 137 8.65 19.10 -29.34
C THR A 137 7.54 19.94 -29.97
N GLY A 138 7.44 21.23 -29.62
CA GLY A 138 6.47 22.15 -30.22
C GLY A 138 5.03 21.97 -29.73
N THR A 139 4.82 21.20 -28.66
CA THR A 139 3.51 20.97 -28.04
C THR A 139 3.54 21.32 -26.55
N ARG A 140 2.38 21.74 -26.02
CA ARG A 140 2.16 21.93 -24.57
C ARG A 140 1.55 20.70 -23.88
N ARG A 141 1.35 19.61 -24.64
CA ARG A 141 0.67 18.40 -24.15
C ARG A 141 1.58 17.40 -23.44
N ALA A 142 2.90 17.48 -23.63
CA ALA A 142 3.84 16.51 -23.05
C ALA A 142 3.63 16.29 -21.54
N VAL A 143 3.52 17.36 -20.74
CA VAL A 143 3.31 17.25 -19.29
C VAL A 143 1.88 16.79 -18.94
N PRO A 144 0.80 17.38 -19.50
CA PRO A 144 -0.56 16.85 -19.36
C PRO A 144 -0.71 15.37 -19.66
N ASP A 145 -0.14 14.89 -20.76
CA ASP A 145 -0.29 13.49 -21.19
C ASP A 145 0.42 12.54 -20.22
N ILE A 146 1.62 12.90 -19.74
CA ILE A 146 2.31 12.15 -18.67
C ILE A 146 1.48 12.19 -17.37
N GLY A 147 0.89 13.33 -17.04
CA GLY A 147 0.00 13.48 -15.89
C GLY A 147 -1.19 12.54 -15.97
N GLU A 148 -1.88 12.48 -17.11
CA GLU A 148 -3.01 11.56 -17.39
C GLU A 148 -2.58 10.09 -17.35
N ARG A 149 -1.34 9.78 -17.76
CA ARG A 149 -0.78 8.42 -17.71
C ARG A 149 -0.54 7.92 -16.28
N ILE A 150 -0.18 8.83 -15.36
CA ILE A 150 0.13 8.52 -13.97
C ILE A 150 -1.11 8.66 -13.07
N GLY A 151 -1.95 9.66 -13.31
CA GLY A 151 -3.09 10.02 -12.48
C GLY A 151 -3.69 11.37 -12.88
N LEU A 152 -3.58 12.37 -12.00
CA LEU A 152 -4.16 13.70 -12.20
C LEU A 152 -3.12 14.78 -11.89
N ILE A 153 -3.09 15.83 -12.71
CA ILE A 153 -2.31 17.03 -12.39
C ILE A 153 -3.04 17.83 -11.31
N HIS A 154 -2.29 18.25 -10.29
CA HIS A 154 -2.78 19.15 -9.26
C HIS A 154 -2.81 20.59 -9.81
N ASN A 155 -4.00 21.08 -10.14
CA ASN A 155 -4.17 22.45 -10.65
C ASN A 155 -3.86 23.48 -9.55
N THR A 156 -3.18 24.55 -9.94
CA THR A 156 -2.84 25.66 -9.04
C THR A 156 -3.32 26.99 -9.62
N HIS A 157 -3.06 28.10 -8.92
CA HIS A 157 -3.34 29.44 -9.47
C HIS A 157 -2.57 29.74 -10.77
N PHE A 158 -1.54 28.97 -11.09
CA PHE A 158 -0.72 29.14 -12.29
C PHE A 158 -1.21 28.33 -13.50
N GLY A 159 -2.29 27.57 -13.35
CA GLY A 159 -2.62 26.46 -14.25
C GLY A 159 -1.99 25.19 -13.72
#